data_AF-A0A1T5LGH4-F1
#
_entry.id   AF-A0A1T5LGH4-F1
#
_cell.length_a   1.000
_cell.length_b   1.000
_cell.length_c   1.000
_cell.angle_alpha   90.00
_cell.angle_beta   90.00
_cell.angle_gamma   90.00
#
_symmetry.space_group_name_H-M   'P 1'
#
loop_
_entity.id
_entity.type
_entity.pdbx_description
1 polymer ?
#
loop_
_entity_poly.entity_id
_entity_poly.type
_entity_poly.pdbx_seq_one_letter_code
_entity_poly.pdbx_strand_id
1 'polypeptide(L)'
;MSTNHARDDWADARTDEALRRELDTLAGLGASASTLDDALGSVGRRVRRRRTVKQAGIGATTLAVAAGLVLGGAALLPDAPQPLPGPANSPTPSPSDDTPRDGARAADLIRPGYQPGWLEGTGLTCGMPAEDVPTTRAQGYKILVAGDDPHLGGPATDEPAILRLDTWTVVGETPPEDGVLTGPTLLWAQDGQVVDLGINMTEDPVDVRPGRIDRTAEDSTLTTCAPDGEAEGTTSYATPLPDGEYQVTPYDVVWSDDFQEHVVVAGPWLDVRVDADGATLIAPLDTAGEASDTASEVGDCSAAGLDVPEPDVAELPEPVQDTARTLLEAATSCDDQALTTLAEAAGRHDLNWGGQPPRDTFALPDAEQDDDVYAILARLLVGTTPCVIESQGDDGVERAYSWPRVNPGGCEATTEDWQDAVDAGAITAREAEEMRDAGRSGYEGWRVVIREDGGWMQFVDGYLGPPRGE
;
A
#
# COMPACT_ATOMS: atom_id res chain seq x y z
N MET A 1 28.26 -25.54 -10.17
CA MET A 1 28.43 -25.23 -11.61
C MET A 1 27.05 -25.18 -12.21
N SER A 2 26.47 -23.98 -12.27
CA SER A 2 25.16 -23.71 -12.86
C SER A 2 25.40 -22.82 -14.07
N THR A 3 24.95 -23.27 -15.24
CA THR A 3 24.95 -22.50 -16.48
C THR A 3 23.50 -22.27 -16.84
N ASN A 4 22.89 -21.20 -16.32
CA ASN A 4 21.62 -20.69 -16.81
C ASN A 4 21.91 -19.47 -17.68
N HIS A 5 21.87 -19.69 -18.99
CA HIS A 5 22.05 -18.71 -20.07
C HIS A 5 20.72 -18.10 -20.55
N ALA A 6 19.69 -18.05 -19.69
CA ALA A 6 18.37 -17.52 -20.08
C ALA A 6 18.26 -15.98 -19.98
N ARG A 7 19.36 -15.26 -19.68
CA ARG A 7 19.34 -13.81 -19.38
C ARG A 7 19.68 -12.88 -20.56
N ASP A 8 19.82 -13.39 -21.79
CA ASP A 8 20.27 -12.59 -22.96
C ASP A 8 19.23 -12.38 -24.07
N ASP A 9 17.98 -12.83 -23.94
CA ASP A 9 16.98 -12.76 -25.04
C ASP A 9 16.43 -11.34 -25.32
N TRP A 10 16.76 -10.34 -24.51
CA TRP A 10 16.49 -8.93 -24.82
C TRP A 10 17.51 -8.32 -25.80
N ALA A 11 18.61 -9.03 -26.07
CA ALA A 11 19.68 -8.61 -26.98
C ALA A 11 19.69 -9.42 -28.29
N ASP A 12 18.53 -9.82 -28.83
CA ASP A 12 18.48 -10.34 -30.21
C ASP A 12 18.95 -9.22 -31.16
N ALA A 13 20.07 -9.45 -31.84
CA ALA A 13 20.62 -8.56 -32.85
C ALA A 13 19.59 -8.18 -33.93
N ARG A 14 18.59 -9.01 -34.19
CA ARG A 14 17.51 -8.70 -35.13
C ARG A 14 16.53 -7.66 -34.59
N THR A 15 16.26 -7.68 -33.29
CA THR A 15 15.42 -6.69 -32.62
C THR A 15 16.15 -5.35 -32.50
N ASP A 16 17.44 -5.39 -32.17
CA ASP A 16 18.29 -4.20 -32.08
C ASP A 16 18.48 -3.52 -33.45
N GLU A 17 18.61 -4.30 -34.53
CA GLU A 17 18.72 -3.78 -35.89
C GLU A 17 17.37 -3.29 -36.46
N ALA A 18 16.25 -3.89 -36.05
CA ALA A 18 14.92 -3.38 -36.38
C ALA A 18 14.64 -2.04 -35.67
N LEU A 19 15.00 -1.94 -34.38
CA LEU A 19 14.84 -0.73 -33.58
C LEU A 19 15.74 0.41 -34.08
N ARG A 20 17.02 0.13 -34.35
CA ARG A 20 17.94 1.11 -34.96
C ARG A 20 17.45 1.61 -36.30
N ARG A 21 16.91 0.74 -37.15
CA ARG A 21 16.41 1.13 -38.48
C ARG A 21 15.18 2.05 -38.39
N GLU A 22 14.30 1.81 -37.42
CA GLU A 22 13.16 2.70 -37.16
C GLU A 22 13.61 4.03 -36.53
N LEU A 23 14.58 4.01 -35.60
CA LEU A 23 15.14 5.22 -35.00
C LEU A 23 15.92 6.08 -35.99
N ASP A 24 16.69 5.48 -36.91
CA ASP A 24 17.37 6.20 -38.00
C ASP A 24 16.36 6.76 -39.01
N THR A 25 15.24 6.06 -39.24
CA THR A 25 14.14 6.57 -40.08
C THR A 25 13.48 7.79 -39.42
N LEU A 26 13.28 7.77 -38.11
CA LEU A 26 12.76 8.91 -37.35
C LEU A 26 13.75 10.08 -37.28
N ALA A 27 15.04 9.79 -37.10
CA ALA A 27 16.11 10.80 -37.09
C ALA A 27 16.32 11.46 -38.47
N GLY A 28 16.13 10.71 -39.56
CA GLY A 28 16.24 11.21 -40.92
C GLY A 28 15.08 12.11 -41.38
N LEU A 29 13.96 12.09 -40.67
CA LEU A 29 12.75 12.85 -41.05
C LEU A 29 12.70 14.29 -40.53
N GLY A 30 13.73 14.78 -39.82
CA GLY A 30 13.79 16.17 -39.36
C GLY A 30 12.57 16.55 -38.52
N ALA A 31 12.22 15.70 -37.55
CA ALA A 31 11.01 15.82 -36.75
C ALA A 31 11.05 17.09 -35.88
N SER A 32 10.12 18.01 -36.14
CA SER A 32 9.77 19.05 -35.17
C SER A 32 9.09 18.40 -33.96
N ALA A 33 9.24 18.95 -32.75
CA ALA A 33 8.78 18.33 -31.50
C ALA A 33 7.32 17.79 -31.55
N SER A 34 6.43 18.49 -32.25
CA SER A 34 5.03 18.07 -32.43
C SER A 34 4.86 16.77 -33.23
N THR A 35 5.74 16.48 -34.18
CA THR A 35 5.69 15.22 -34.95
C THR A 35 6.18 14.02 -34.15
N LEU A 36 7.02 14.24 -33.13
CA LEU A 36 7.45 13.19 -32.21
C LEU A 36 6.32 12.84 -31.23
N ASP A 37 5.64 13.85 -30.68
CA ASP A 37 4.49 13.66 -29.79
C ASP A 37 3.32 12.95 -30.49
N ASP A 38 3.04 13.31 -31.75
CA ASP A 38 2.03 12.63 -32.56
C ASP A 38 2.40 11.17 -32.89
N ALA A 39 3.70 10.91 -33.14
CA ALA A 39 4.22 9.56 -33.38
C ALA A 39 4.15 8.69 -32.10
N LEU A 40 4.54 9.24 -30.95
CA LEU A 40 4.46 8.58 -29.65
C LEU A 40 2.99 8.33 -29.24
N GLY A 41 2.10 9.31 -29.44
CA GLY A 41 0.66 9.15 -29.21
C GLY A 41 0.00 8.14 -30.17
N SER A 42 0.51 8.00 -31.39
CA SER A 42 0.13 6.95 -32.33
C SER A 42 0.56 5.56 -31.83
N VAL A 43 1.80 5.41 -31.37
CA VAL A 43 2.32 4.16 -30.79
C VAL A 43 1.53 3.79 -29.53
N GLY A 44 1.29 4.72 -28.61
CA GLY A 44 0.49 4.50 -27.41
C GLY A 44 -0.94 4.04 -27.71
N ARG A 45 -1.60 4.64 -28.71
CA ARG A 45 -2.93 4.20 -29.18
C ARG A 45 -2.91 2.80 -29.82
N ARG A 46 -1.81 2.45 -30.50
CA ARG A 46 -1.62 1.12 -31.12
C ARG A 46 -1.34 0.04 -30.08
N VAL A 47 -0.57 0.36 -29.05
CA VAL A 47 -0.30 -0.51 -27.89
C VAL A 47 -1.58 -0.73 -27.08
N ARG A 48 -2.37 0.34 -26.80
CA ARG A 48 -3.69 0.21 -26.16
C ARG A 48 -4.66 -0.67 -26.95
N ARG A 49 -4.73 -0.51 -28.29
CA ARG A 49 -5.54 -1.37 -29.16
C ARG A 49 -5.05 -2.82 -29.22
N ARG A 50 -3.74 -3.06 -29.15
CA ARG A 50 -3.19 -4.43 -29.06
C ARG A 50 -3.46 -5.08 -27.70
N ARG A 51 -3.47 -4.32 -26.60
CA ARG A 51 -3.86 -4.82 -25.26
C ARG A 51 -5.33 -5.23 -25.22
N THR A 52 -6.26 -4.44 -25.77
CA THR A 52 -7.69 -4.82 -25.85
C THR A 52 -7.95 -6.03 -26.74
N VAL A 53 -7.14 -6.25 -27.78
CA VAL A 53 -7.24 -7.43 -28.66
C VAL A 53 -6.55 -8.66 -28.05
N LYS A 54 -5.52 -8.50 -27.20
CA LYS A 54 -4.89 -9.61 -26.48
C LYS A 54 -5.76 -10.11 -25.32
N GLN A 55 -6.44 -9.23 -24.58
CA GLN A 55 -7.39 -9.64 -23.55
C GLN A 55 -8.62 -10.36 -24.12
N ALA A 56 -9.11 -9.97 -25.30
CA ALA A 56 -10.21 -10.67 -25.97
C ALA A 56 -9.78 -11.91 -26.80
N GLY A 57 -8.47 -12.19 -26.91
CA GLY A 57 -7.90 -13.12 -27.89
C GLY A 57 -7.57 -14.51 -27.36
N ILE A 58 -7.58 -14.73 -26.05
CA ILE A 58 -7.13 -16.00 -25.44
C ILE A 58 -8.23 -17.08 -25.44
N GLY A 59 -9.51 -16.73 -25.66
CA GLY A 59 -10.63 -17.70 -25.65
C GLY A 59 -11.26 -18.11 -26.99
N ALA A 60 -10.93 -17.50 -28.14
CA ALA A 60 -11.76 -17.61 -29.34
C ALA A 60 -11.17 -18.34 -30.57
N THR A 61 -9.89 -18.74 -30.57
CA THR A 61 -9.24 -19.28 -31.78
C THR A 61 -9.10 -20.80 -31.84
N THR A 62 -9.39 -21.54 -30.77
CA THR A 62 -9.32 -23.02 -30.75
C THR A 62 -10.61 -23.71 -31.21
N LEU A 63 -11.75 -23.02 -31.31
CA LEU A 63 -13.04 -23.63 -31.68
C LEU A 63 -13.47 -23.48 -33.15
N ALA A 64 -12.80 -22.64 -33.95
CA ALA A 64 -13.22 -22.37 -35.33
C ALA A 64 -12.58 -23.28 -36.41
N VAL A 65 -11.56 -24.09 -36.08
CA VAL A 65 -10.86 -24.94 -37.08
C VAL A 65 -11.42 -26.38 -37.12
N ALA A 66 -12.25 -26.79 -36.16
CA ALA A 66 -12.80 -28.16 -36.11
C ALA A 66 -14.15 -28.35 -36.83
N ALA A 67 -14.84 -27.29 -37.27
CA ALA A 67 -16.18 -27.38 -37.87
C ALA A 67 -16.22 -27.24 -39.41
N GLY A 68 -15.08 -27.18 -40.09
CA GLY A 68 -14.98 -26.75 -41.50
C GLY A 68 -14.57 -27.81 -42.54
N LEU A 69 -14.54 -29.11 -42.24
CA LEU A 69 -13.97 -30.12 -43.17
C LEU A 69 -14.74 -31.46 -43.19
N VAL A 70 -16.07 -31.45 -43.38
CA VAL A 70 -16.86 -32.70 -43.54
C VAL A 70 -17.72 -32.79 -44.81
N LEU A 71 -17.66 -31.83 -45.75
CA LEU A 71 -18.43 -31.95 -46.99
C LEU A 71 -17.62 -31.69 -48.26
N GLY A 72 -17.29 -32.79 -48.95
CA GLY A 72 -17.29 -32.85 -50.42
C GLY A 72 -15.94 -33.12 -51.08
N GLY A 73 -15.80 -34.28 -51.73
CA GLY A 73 -14.76 -34.48 -52.74
C GLY A 73 -14.27 -35.90 -52.94
N ALA A 74 -15.13 -36.78 -53.47
CA ALA A 74 -14.70 -38.06 -54.02
C ALA A 74 -13.92 -37.88 -55.34
N ALA A 75 -13.07 -38.88 -55.62
CA ALA A 75 -12.38 -39.21 -56.87
C ALA A 75 -11.03 -38.51 -57.14
N LEU A 76 -9.93 -39.22 -56.89
CA LEU A 76 -9.17 -39.97 -57.92
C LEU A 76 -7.91 -40.60 -57.28
N LEU A 77 -7.83 -41.94 -57.32
CA LEU A 77 -6.64 -42.75 -57.01
C LEU A 77 -5.58 -42.62 -58.14
N PRO A 78 -4.31 -42.97 -57.90
CA PRO A 78 -3.90 -44.35 -58.13
C PRO A 78 -3.08 -45.00 -57.01
N ASP A 79 -3.18 -46.33 -56.99
CA ASP A 79 -2.65 -47.31 -56.03
C ASP A 79 -1.14 -47.20 -55.72
N ALA A 80 -0.81 -47.39 -54.44
CA ALA A 80 0.50 -47.86 -54.00
C ALA A 80 0.34 -49.00 -52.96
N PRO A 81 1.08 -50.12 -53.09
CA PRO A 81 0.91 -51.27 -52.19
C PRO A 81 1.53 -51.02 -50.81
N GLN A 82 0.82 -51.46 -49.77
CA GLN A 82 1.30 -51.56 -48.38
C GLN A 82 2.56 -52.44 -48.27
N PRO A 83 3.38 -52.21 -47.22
CA PRO A 83 3.50 -53.27 -46.22
C PRO A 83 3.65 -52.82 -44.74
N LEU A 84 3.02 -53.65 -43.89
CA LEU A 84 3.34 -54.09 -42.52
C LEU A 84 2.77 -53.37 -41.27
N PRO A 85 2.35 -54.15 -40.25
CA PRO A 85 1.73 -53.66 -39.02
C PRO A 85 2.77 -53.22 -37.99
N GLY A 86 2.70 -51.96 -37.57
CA GLY A 86 3.38 -51.48 -36.37
C GLY A 86 2.62 -51.88 -35.10
N PRO A 87 3.30 -52.06 -33.96
CA PRO A 87 2.68 -52.47 -32.70
C PRO A 87 1.64 -51.43 -32.25
N ALA A 88 0.56 -51.94 -31.68
CA ALA A 88 -0.56 -51.16 -31.17
C ALA A 88 -0.08 -50.00 -30.29
N ASN A 89 -0.36 -48.77 -30.72
CA ASN A 89 -0.30 -47.60 -29.88
C ASN A 89 -1.24 -47.86 -28.68
N SER A 90 -0.65 -47.97 -27.50
CA SER A 90 -1.43 -47.97 -26.26
C SER A 90 -2.17 -46.65 -26.19
N PRO A 91 -3.48 -46.63 -25.84
CA PRO A 91 -4.21 -45.38 -25.72
C PRO A 91 -3.51 -44.49 -24.69
N THR A 92 -3.12 -43.30 -25.11
CA THR A 92 -2.77 -42.20 -24.21
C THR A 92 -3.93 -42.05 -23.23
N PRO A 93 -3.72 -42.18 -21.91
CA PRO A 93 -4.79 -41.97 -20.95
C PRO A 93 -5.32 -40.55 -21.17
N SER A 94 -6.63 -40.44 -21.41
CA SER A 94 -7.32 -39.17 -21.35
C SER A 94 -7.00 -38.52 -19.99
N PRO A 95 -6.69 -37.20 -19.94
CA PRO A 95 -6.56 -36.51 -18.67
C PRO A 95 -7.84 -36.82 -17.89
N SER A 96 -7.67 -37.41 -16.71
CA SER A 96 -8.81 -37.62 -15.83
C SER A 96 -9.28 -36.22 -15.45
N ASP A 97 -10.59 -35.97 -15.51
CA ASP A 97 -11.20 -34.82 -14.86
C ASP A 97 -10.89 -34.94 -13.36
N ASP A 98 -9.71 -34.47 -12.96
CA ASP A 98 -9.34 -34.26 -11.56
C ASP A 98 -10.02 -32.97 -11.11
N THR A 99 -11.36 -32.99 -11.14
CA THR A 99 -12.13 -31.95 -10.46
C THR A 99 -11.71 -32.00 -8.99
N PRO A 100 -11.24 -30.89 -8.41
CA PRO A 100 -10.82 -30.84 -7.02
C PRO A 100 -11.90 -31.47 -6.13
N ARG A 101 -11.52 -32.43 -5.30
CA ARG A 101 -12.43 -33.01 -4.31
C ARG A 101 -12.77 -31.92 -3.30
N ASP A 102 -14.05 -31.81 -2.92
CA ASP A 102 -14.49 -31.02 -1.77
C ASP A 102 -13.53 -31.26 -0.58
N GLY A 103 -12.86 -30.20 -0.13
CA GLY A 103 -11.91 -30.23 0.98
C GLY A 103 -10.42 -30.34 0.62
N ALA A 104 -10.03 -30.17 -0.65
CA ALA A 104 -8.63 -29.96 -1.01
C ALA A 104 -8.10 -28.67 -0.37
N ARG A 105 -6.92 -28.71 0.26
CA ARG A 105 -6.26 -27.52 0.81
C ARG A 105 -5.35 -26.91 -0.25
N ALA A 106 -5.27 -25.58 -0.30
CA ALA A 106 -4.34 -24.87 -1.18
C ALA A 106 -2.88 -25.30 -0.91
N ALA A 107 -2.54 -25.58 0.35
CA ALA A 107 -1.23 -26.10 0.75
C ALA A 107 -0.84 -27.42 0.03
N ASP A 108 -1.81 -28.22 -0.41
CA ASP A 108 -1.55 -29.47 -1.15
C ASP A 108 -1.24 -29.23 -2.64
N LEU A 109 -1.58 -28.04 -3.17
CA LEU A 109 -1.38 -27.66 -4.57
C LEU A 109 -0.04 -26.97 -4.82
N ILE A 110 0.46 -26.24 -3.82
CA ILE A 110 1.67 -25.42 -3.97
C ILE A 110 2.95 -26.24 -4.01
N ARG A 111 4.02 -25.61 -4.52
CA ARG A 111 5.39 -26.13 -4.43
C ARG A 111 6.15 -25.40 -3.32
N PRO A 112 6.34 -25.99 -2.12
CA PRO A 112 7.05 -25.33 -1.03
C PRO A 112 8.47 -24.91 -1.43
N GLY A 113 8.85 -23.68 -1.05
CA GLY A 113 10.11 -23.05 -1.40
C GLY A 113 10.19 -22.51 -2.84
N TYR A 114 9.12 -22.62 -3.63
CA TYR A 114 9.07 -21.98 -4.95
C TYR A 114 9.06 -20.46 -4.80
N GLN A 115 9.83 -19.79 -5.64
CA GLN A 115 9.89 -18.33 -5.74
C GLN A 115 9.78 -17.97 -7.22
N PRO A 116 8.74 -17.21 -7.62
CA PRO A 116 8.67 -16.66 -8.97
C PRO A 116 9.91 -15.83 -9.32
N GLY A 117 10.32 -15.84 -10.58
CA GLY A 117 11.55 -15.14 -11.01
C GLY A 117 11.54 -13.63 -10.76
N TRP A 118 10.36 -13.00 -10.73
CA TRP A 118 10.21 -11.57 -10.41
C TRP A 118 10.32 -11.25 -8.90
N LEU A 119 10.40 -12.29 -8.06
CA LEU A 119 10.59 -12.18 -6.61
C LEU A 119 11.98 -12.65 -6.18
N GLU A 120 12.86 -13.05 -7.11
CA GLU A 120 14.21 -13.52 -6.80
C GLU A 120 14.93 -12.48 -5.91
N GLY A 121 15.29 -12.87 -4.68
CA GLY A 121 15.98 -12.01 -3.72
C GLY A 121 15.14 -11.39 -2.61
N THR A 122 13.80 -11.41 -2.67
CA THR A 122 12.92 -10.74 -1.69
C THR A 122 12.67 -11.53 -0.40
N GLY A 123 13.18 -12.76 -0.30
CA GLY A 123 12.89 -13.68 0.81
C GLY A 123 11.49 -14.33 0.78
N LEU A 124 10.57 -13.82 -0.04
CA LEU A 124 9.23 -14.37 -0.20
C LEU A 124 9.26 -15.70 -0.95
N THR A 125 8.71 -16.75 -0.35
CA THR A 125 8.65 -18.07 -0.96
C THR A 125 7.32 -18.76 -0.64
N CYS A 126 6.85 -19.58 -1.56
CA CYS A 126 5.64 -20.37 -1.38
C CYS A 126 5.80 -21.37 -0.23
N GLY A 127 4.78 -21.50 0.60
CA GLY A 127 4.76 -22.40 1.76
C GLY A 127 5.53 -21.91 2.98
N MET A 128 6.09 -20.68 2.96
CA MET A 128 6.63 -20.07 4.17
C MET A 128 5.51 -19.77 5.17
N PRO A 129 5.79 -19.74 6.49
CA PRO A 129 4.82 -19.28 7.48
C PRO A 129 4.38 -17.84 7.20
N ALA A 130 3.09 -17.55 7.35
CA ALA A 130 2.54 -16.21 7.17
C ALA A 130 3.14 -15.19 8.15
N GLU A 131 3.49 -15.64 9.36
CA GLU A 131 4.19 -14.84 10.39
C GLU A 131 5.65 -14.52 10.04
N ASP A 132 6.25 -15.27 9.11
CA ASP A 132 7.61 -15.04 8.62
C ASP A 132 7.64 -14.07 7.41
N VAL A 133 6.47 -13.63 6.92
CA VAL A 133 6.40 -12.64 5.85
C VAL A 133 7.04 -11.33 6.34
N PRO A 134 8.06 -10.80 5.64
CA PRO A 134 8.77 -9.61 6.11
C PRO A 134 7.82 -8.41 6.21
N THR A 135 7.62 -7.89 7.41
CA THR A 135 6.92 -6.62 7.64
C THR A 135 7.96 -5.51 7.83
N THR A 136 8.03 -4.55 6.92
CA THR A 136 9.10 -3.53 6.90
C THR A 136 8.73 -2.20 7.54
N ARG A 137 7.85 -2.22 8.56
CA ARG A 137 7.56 -1.03 9.41
C ARG A 137 8.82 -0.26 9.83
N ALA A 138 9.95 -0.96 9.99
CA ALA A 138 11.22 -0.38 10.43
C ALA A 138 11.98 0.47 9.39
N GLN A 139 11.55 0.54 8.13
CA GLN A 139 12.27 1.30 7.08
C GLN A 139 11.50 2.54 6.58
N GLY A 140 10.53 3.02 7.38
CA GLY A 140 9.72 4.18 6.99
C GLY A 140 8.68 3.87 5.91
N TYR A 141 8.44 2.60 5.59
CA TYR A 141 7.37 2.19 4.69
C TYR A 141 6.22 1.57 5.46
N LYS A 142 5.00 1.94 5.10
CA LYS A 142 3.78 1.35 5.66
C LYS A 142 2.70 1.30 4.59
N ILE A 143 2.20 0.11 4.30
CA ILE A 143 1.02 -0.07 3.44
C ILE A 143 -0.22 -0.26 4.32
N LEU A 144 -1.28 0.42 3.96
CA LEU A 144 -2.57 0.42 4.64
C LEU A 144 -3.66 0.09 3.63
N VAL A 145 -4.73 -0.56 4.11
CA VAL A 145 -5.92 -0.85 3.30
C VAL A 145 -6.91 0.30 3.47
N ALA A 146 -7.40 0.80 2.34
CA ALA A 146 -8.33 1.90 2.22
C ALA A 146 -9.74 1.40 1.94
N GLY A 147 -10.73 2.09 2.50
CA GLY A 147 -12.14 1.87 2.19
C GLY A 147 -12.79 0.74 2.99
N ASP A 148 -14.12 0.74 3.00
CA ASP A 148 -14.93 -0.19 3.80
C ASP A 148 -15.34 -1.43 2.97
N ASP A 149 -15.27 -1.35 1.64
CA ASP A 149 -15.76 -2.37 0.71
C ASP A 149 -14.69 -2.71 -0.33
N PRO A 150 -13.98 -3.84 -0.20
CA PRO A 150 -13.16 -4.33 -1.30
C PRO A 150 -14.05 -4.65 -2.50
N HIS A 151 -13.66 -4.14 -3.65
CA HIS A 151 -14.41 -4.34 -4.88
C HIS A 151 -14.01 -5.65 -5.54
N LEU A 152 -14.88 -6.64 -5.43
CA LEU A 152 -14.82 -7.83 -6.25
C LEU A 152 -15.25 -7.47 -7.66
N GLY A 153 -14.26 -7.25 -8.52
CA GLY A 153 -14.52 -7.02 -9.93
C GLY A 153 -14.22 -8.28 -10.70
N GLY A 154 -15.20 -9.18 -10.80
CA GLY A 154 -15.18 -10.29 -11.75
C GLY A 154 -16.34 -10.13 -12.77
N PRO A 155 -16.07 -10.12 -14.10
CA PRO A 155 -17.12 -10.13 -15.10
C PRO A 155 -17.88 -11.47 -15.09
N ALA A 156 -19.14 -11.45 -15.52
CA ALA A 156 -20.05 -12.60 -15.55
C ALA A 156 -19.68 -13.72 -16.56
N THR A 157 -18.41 -14.00 -16.84
CA THR A 157 -17.94 -14.97 -17.87
C THR A 157 -16.52 -15.46 -17.59
N ASP A 158 -16.25 -16.77 -17.68
CA ASP A 158 -14.99 -17.56 -17.83
C ASP A 158 -13.61 -17.03 -17.33
N GLU A 159 -13.53 -15.89 -16.64
CA GLU A 159 -12.32 -15.28 -16.11
C GLU A 159 -12.21 -15.56 -14.60
N PRO A 160 -10.99 -15.72 -14.06
CA PRO A 160 -10.80 -15.92 -12.63
C PRO A 160 -11.32 -14.71 -11.84
N ALA A 161 -11.88 -14.96 -10.66
CA ALA A 161 -12.27 -13.88 -9.76
C ALA A 161 -11.04 -13.04 -9.37
N ILE A 162 -11.22 -11.72 -9.37
CA ILE A 162 -10.19 -10.75 -9.02
C ILE A 162 -10.60 -10.04 -7.74
N LEU A 163 -9.73 -10.09 -6.74
CA LEU A 163 -9.83 -9.33 -5.50
C LEU A 163 -9.08 -8.01 -5.66
N ARG A 164 -9.76 -6.90 -5.34
CA ARG A 164 -9.16 -5.56 -5.32
C ARG A 164 -9.30 -4.95 -3.94
N LEU A 165 -8.18 -4.49 -3.39
CA LEU A 165 -8.12 -3.72 -2.16
C LEU A 165 -7.59 -2.34 -2.52
N ASP A 166 -8.34 -1.28 -2.24
CA ASP A 166 -7.73 0.04 -2.29
C ASP A 166 -6.68 0.12 -1.17
N THR A 167 -5.53 0.69 -1.47
CA THR A 167 -4.41 0.78 -0.55
C THR A 167 -3.78 2.15 -0.62
N TRP A 168 -3.07 2.52 0.43
CA TRP A 168 -2.09 3.58 0.34
C TRP A 168 -0.79 3.18 1.01
N THR A 169 0.31 3.55 0.39
CA THR A 169 1.65 3.31 0.91
C THR A 169 2.23 4.64 1.37
N VAL A 170 2.57 4.71 2.66
CA VAL A 170 3.30 5.80 3.28
C VAL A 170 4.78 5.52 3.10
N VAL A 171 5.48 6.51 2.55
CA VAL A 171 6.92 6.52 2.34
C VAL A 171 7.52 7.57 3.26
N GLY A 172 8.48 7.16 4.08
CA GLY A 172 9.18 8.01 5.04
C GLY A 172 10.02 9.10 4.38
N GLU A 173 10.65 9.94 5.19
CA GLU A 173 11.36 11.13 4.71
C GLU A 173 12.61 10.84 3.90
N THR A 174 13.22 9.67 4.12
CA THR A 174 14.50 9.27 3.51
C THR A 174 14.35 7.96 2.72
N PRO A 175 13.56 7.93 1.63
CA PRO A 175 13.55 6.75 0.76
C PRO A 175 14.92 6.58 0.07
N PRO A 176 15.25 5.38 -0.43
CA PRO A 176 16.41 5.16 -1.27
C PRO A 176 16.42 6.14 -2.45
N GLU A 177 17.58 6.72 -2.74
CA GLU A 177 17.77 7.49 -3.97
C GLU A 177 17.41 6.59 -5.17
N ASP A 178 16.62 7.12 -6.09
CA ASP A 178 16.17 6.43 -7.30
C ASP A 178 15.41 5.10 -7.02
N GLY A 179 14.85 4.96 -5.81
CA GLY A 179 13.99 3.83 -5.46
C GLY A 179 12.71 3.78 -6.30
N VAL A 180 12.28 2.57 -6.64
CA VAL A 180 11.06 2.32 -7.43
C VAL A 180 10.12 1.41 -6.63
N LEU A 181 8.88 1.85 -6.44
CA LEU A 181 7.83 1.05 -5.82
C LEU A 181 7.05 0.32 -6.92
N THR A 182 6.86 -0.99 -6.76
CA THR A 182 5.97 -1.78 -7.62
C THR A 182 4.50 -1.34 -7.48
N GLY A 183 3.64 -1.82 -8.39
CA GLY A 183 2.22 -1.85 -8.08
C GLY A 183 1.96 -2.83 -6.92
N PRO A 184 1.10 -2.48 -5.95
CA PRO A 184 0.76 -3.41 -4.89
C PRO A 184 0.02 -4.61 -5.45
N THR A 185 0.29 -5.78 -4.88
CA THR A 185 -0.46 -7.00 -5.16
C THR A 185 -0.88 -7.65 -3.84
N LEU A 186 -1.51 -8.81 -3.90
CA LEU A 186 -1.98 -9.55 -2.74
C LEU A 186 -1.12 -10.78 -2.51
N LEU A 187 -0.85 -11.06 -1.24
CA LEU A 187 -0.24 -12.31 -0.80
C LEU A 187 -1.31 -13.09 -0.06
N TRP A 188 -1.49 -14.37 -0.43
CA TRP A 188 -2.50 -15.23 0.17
C TRP A 188 -1.86 -16.26 1.07
N ALA A 189 -2.50 -16.52 2.20
CA ALA A 189 -2.17 -17.59 3.12
C ALA A 189 -3.40 -18.44 3.46
N GLN A 190 -3.17 -19.73 3.72
CA GLN A 190 -4.18 -20.64 4.25
C GLN A 190 -3.53 -21.50 5.34
N ASP A 191 -4.22 -21.71 6.45
CA ASP A 191 -3.70 -22.45 7.61
C ASP A 191 -2.32 -21.90 8.09
N GLY A 192 -2.10 -20.59 8.00
CA GLY A 192 -0.85 -19.92 8.38
C GLY A 192 0.32 -20.14 7.43
N GLN A 193 0.11 -20.67 6.23
CA GLN A 193 1.14 -20.84 5.20
C GLN A 193 0.84 -20.01 3.96
N VAL A 194 1.85 -19.39 3.37
CA VAL A 194 1.73 -18.64 2.10
C VAL A 194 1.42 -19.60 0.95
N VAL A 195 0.27 -19.40 0.30
CA VAL A 195 -0.22 -20.24 -0.80
C VAL A 195 -0.29 -19.51 -2.13
N ASP A 196 -0.13 -18.20 -2.14
CA ASP A 196 0.07 -17.41 -3.35
C ASP A 196 0.86 -16.11 -3.04
N LEU A 197 1.63 -15.66 -4.02
CA LEU A 197 2.51 -14.48 -3.95
C LEU A 197 2.06 -13.33 -4.86
N GLY A 198 0.89 -13.44 -5.50
CA GLY A 198 0.36 -12.45 -6.42
C GLY A 198 1.09 -12.40 -7.77
N ILE A 199 0.34 -12.02 -8.79
CA ILE A 199 0.89 -11.70 -10.11
C ILE A 199 1.12 -10.18 -10.25
N ASN A 200 1.94 -9.78 -11.21
CA ASN A 200 1.91 -8.43 -11.79
C ASN A 200 2.64 -7.30 -11.04
N MET A 201 3.60 -7.60 -10.16
CA MET A 201 4.32 -6.54 -9.44
C MET A 201 5.17 -5.63 -10.34
N THR A 202 5.58 -6.06 -11.53
CA THR A 202 6.41 -5.23 -12.41
C THR A 202 5.63 -4.21 -13.25
N GLU A 203 4.29 -4.21 -13.17
CA GLU A 203 3.47 -3.25 -13.91
C GLU A 203 3.34 -1.91 -13.17
N ASP A 204 3.40 -0.82 -13.94
CA ASP A 204 3.22 0.57 -13.50
C ASP A 204 4.06 1.00 -12.28
N PRO A 205 5.39 0.77 -12.27
CA PRO A 205 6.27 1.23 -11.21
C PRO A 205 6.19 2.75 -11.02
N VAL A 206 6.35 3.21 -9.78
CA VAL A 206 6.46 4.64 -9.46
C VAL A 206 7.76 4.94 -8.73
N ASP A 207 8.35 6.09 -9.07
CA ASP A 207 9.47 6.65 -8.32
C ASP A 207 9.03 6.85 -6.87
N VAL A 208 9.81 6.31 -5.94
CA VAL A 208 9.59 6.47 -4.52
C VAL A 208 9.90 7.92 -4.14
N ARG A 209 8.94 8.58 -3.49
CA ARG A 209 9.09 9.92 -2.92
C ARG A 209 8.43 9.95 -1.54
N PRO A 210 8.95 10.75 -0.59
CA PRO A 210 8.30 10.91 0.71
C PRO A 210 6.84 11.31 0.55
N GLY A 211 5.99 10.74 1.41
CA GLY A 211 4.56 11.01 1.43
C GLY A 211 3.70 9.80 1.15
N ARG A 212 2.47 10.05 0.68
CA ARG A 212 1.42 9.04 0.47
C ARG A 212 1.28 8.71 -1.00
N ILE A 213 1.18 7.42 -1.32
CA ILE A 213 0.92 6.90 -2.65
C ILE A 213 -0.35 6.05 -2.60
N ASP A 214 -1.45 6.55 -3.15
CA ASP A 214 -2.71 5.83 -3.27
C ASP A 214 -2.70 4.89 -4.48
N ARG A 215 -3.04 3.63 -4.26
CA ARG A 215 -3.04 2.55 -5.26
C ARG A 215 -4.19 1.56 -4.99
N THR A 216 -4.31 0.56 -5.85
CA THR A 216 -5.20 -0.57 -5.64
C THR A 216 -4.36 -1.84 -5.74
N ALA A 217 -4.30 -2.61 -4.66
CA ALA A 217 -3.73 -3.95 -4.69
C ALA A 217 -4.72 -4.89 -5.38
N GLU A 218 -4.25 -5.59 -6.42
CA GLU A 218 -5.07 -6.48 -7.22
C GLU A 218 -4.41 -7.84 -7.36
N ASP A 219 -5.19 -8.89 -7.21
CA ASP A 219 -4.77 -10.23 -7.57
C ASP A 219 -5.95 -11.15 -7.92
N SER A 220 -5.65 -12.22 -8.64
CA SER A 220 -6.62 -13.24 -9.02
C SER A 220 -6.61 -14.43 -8.05
N THR A 221 -7.65 -15.26 -8.11
CA THR A 221 -7.68 -16.55 -7.38
C THR A 221 -6.80 -17.64 -8.01
N LEU A 222 -5.88 -17.30 -8.92
CA LEU A 222 -4.91 -18.24 -9.50
C LEU A 222 -3.60 -18.18 -8.72
N THR A 223 -3.09 -19.33 -8.27
CA THR A 223 -1.87 -19.36 -7.47
C THR A 223 -0.60 -19.37 -8.34
N THR A 224 0.26 -18.40 -8.10
CA THR A 224 1.65 -18.35 -8.57
C THR A 224 2.55 -19.40 -7.92
N CYS A 225 2.09 -20.05 -6.84
CA CYS A 225 2.82 -21.09 -6.12
C CYS A 225 2.68 -22.49 -6.71
N ALA A 226 1.83 -22.68 -7.72
CA ALA A 226 1.68 -23.91 -8.47
C ALA A 226 1.84 -23.66 -9.98
N PRO A 227 3.06 -23.46 -10.49
CA PRO A 227 3.25 -23.24 -11.92
C PRO A 227 2.75 -24.44 -12.74
N ASP A 228 2.18 -24.21 -13.92
CA ASP A 228 1.62 -25.26 -14.77
C ASP A 228 2.51 -25.62 -15.96
N GLY A 229 3.66 -24.95 -16.06
CA GLY A 229 4.63 -25.12 -17.13
C GLY A 229 5.05 -23.79 -17.72
N GLU A 230 5.50 -23.83 -18.96
CA GLU A 230 5.86 -22.63 -19.74
C GLU A 230 4.93 -22.54 -20.95
N ALA A 231 4.33 -21.37 -21.14
CA ALA A 231 3.57 -20.99 -22.32
C ALA A 231 4.28 -19.82 -22.98
N GLU A 232 4.69 -19.98 -24.25
CA GLU A 232 5.39 -18.93 -25.01
C GLU A 232 6.67 -18.40 -24.32
N GLY A 233 7.38 -19.26 -23.57
CA GLY A 233 8.60 -18.88 -22.84
C GLY A 233 8.34 -18.13 -21.53
N THR A 234 7.09 -18.01 -21.10
CA THR A 234 6.70 -17.44 -19.80
C THR A 234 6.11 -18.54 -18.92
N THR A 235 6.45 -18.55 -17.63
CA THR A 235 5.82 -19.46 -16.67
C THR A 235 4.32 -19.17 -16.60
N SER A 236 3.49 -20.19 -16.79
CA SER A 236 2.04 -20.07 -16.70
C SER A 236 1.54 -20.46 -15.31
N TYR A 237 0.58 -19.70 -14.80
CA TYR A 237 -0.11 -19.94 -13.53
C TYR A 237 -1.61 -19.94 -13.82
N ALA A 238 -2.18 -21.13 -13.94
CA ALA A 238 -3.57 -21.39 -14.28
C ALA A 238 -4.27 -22.27 -13.24
N THR A 239 -3.55 -22.73 -12.21
CA THR A 239 -4.11 -23.48 -11.08
C THR A 239 -4.92 -22.54 -10.16
N PRO A 240 -6.26 -22.71 -10.06
CA PRO A 240 -7.07 -21.93 -9.13
C PRO A 240 -6.85 -22.38 -7.69
N LEU A 241 -6.98 -21.43 -6.76
CA LEU A 241 -7.12 -21.72 -5.33
C LEU A 241 -8.45 -22.46 -5.10
N PRO A 242 -8.48 -23.51 -4.26
CA PRO A 242 -9.71 -24.22 -3.93
C PRO A 242 -10.63 -23.36 -3.06
N ASP A 243 -11.93 -23.66 -3.07
CA ASP A 243 -12.89 -23.05 -2.15
C ASP A 243 -12.44 -23.21 -0.70
N GLY A 244 -12.54 -22.15 0.10
CA GLY A 244 -12.08 -22.16 1.49
C GLY A 244 -11.89 -20.78 2.09
N GLU A 245 -11.39 -20.77 3.33
CA GLU A 245 -11.01 -19.54 4.04
C GLU A 245 -9.50 -19.32 3.88
N TYR A 246 -9.14 -18.06 3.73
CA TYR A 246 -7.81 -17.55 3.42
C TYR A 246 -7.55 -16.29 4.23
N GLN A 247 -6.28 -15.97 4.42
CA GLN A 247 -5.81 -14.67 4.87
C GLN A 247 -5.13 -14.00 3.70
N VAL A 248 -5.44 -12.73 3.43
CA VAL A 248 -4.78 -11.95 2.38
C VAL A 248 -4.14 -10.71 2.98
N THR A 249 -2.97 -10.33 2.50
CA THR A 249 -2.37 -9.04 2.84
C THR A 249 -1.93 -8.34 1.56
N PRO A 250 -2.18 -7.03 1.39
CA PRO A 250 -1.53 -6.30 0.33
C PRO A 250 -0.04 -6.21 0.62
N TYR A 251 0.78 -6.19 -0.42
CA TYR A 251 2.18 -5.88 -0.28
C TYR A 251 2.77 -5.18 -1.51
N ASP A 252 3.81 -4.40 -1.26
CA ASP A 252 4.66 -3.77 -2.27
C ASP A 252 6.10 -4.29 -2.18
N VAL A 253 6.87 -4.15 -3.26
CA VAL A 253 8.32 -4.27 -3.25
C VAL A 253 8.95 -2.95 -3.69
N VAL A 254 9.82 -2.42 -2.83
CA VAL A 254 10.70 -1.30 -3.19
C VAL A 254 11.97 -1.88 -3.81
N TRP A 255 12.32 -1.42 -5.00
CA TRP A 255 13.56 -1.77 -5.71
C TRP A 255 14.50 -0.58 -5.70
N SER A 256 15.80 -0.83 -5.50
CA SER A 256 16.83 0.11 -5.92
C SER A 256 16.90 0.20 -7.45
N ASP A 257 17.53 1.26 -7.97
CA ASP A 257 17.77 1.49 -9.40
C ASP A 257 18.57 0.37 -10.08
N ASP A 258 19.44 -0.30 -9.32
CA ASP A 258 20.23 -1.46 -9.72
C ASP A 258 19.54 -2.81 -9.47
N PHE A 259 18.29 -2.79 -8.98
CA PHE A 259 17.49 -3.96 -8.62
C PHE A 259 18.25 -4.92 -7.68
N GLN A 260 19.06 -4.43 -6.75
CA GLN A 260 19.82 -5.25 -5.79
C GLN A 260 19.22 -5.25 -4.39
N GLU A 261 18.61 -4.15 -3.95
CA GLU A 261 17.98 -4.05 -2.63
C GLU A 261 16.46 -4.07 -2.75
N HIS A 262 15.84 -4.99 -2.00
CA HIS A 262 14.41 -5.19 -2.00
C HIS A 262 13.86 -5.04 -0.59
N VAL A 263 12.83 -4.20 -0.46
CA VAL A 263 12.07 -4.03 0.77
C VAL A 263 10.66 -4.50 0.49
N VAL A 264 10.24 -5.57 1.15
CA VAL A 264 8.85 -6.06 1.07
C VAL A 264 8.03 -5.32 2.11
N VAL A 265 7.05 -4.54 1.67
CA VAL A 265 6.16 -3.77 2.54
C VAL A 265 4.82 -4.47 2.57
N ALA A 266 4.57 -5.27 3.61
CA ALA A 266 3.30 -5.96 3.80
C ALA A 266 2.37 -5.21 4.77
N GLY A 267 1.08 -5.26 4.47
CA GLY A 267 0.01 -4.65 5.25
C GLY A 267 -0.56 -5.57 6.33
N PRO A 268 -1.75 -5.24 6.85
CA PRO A 268 -2.48 -6.14 7.73
C PRO A 268 -3.07 -7.33 6.96
N TRP A 269 -3.17 -8.47 7.64
CA TRP A 269 -3.89 -9.64 7.14
C TRP A 269 -5.40 -9.45 7.26
N LEU A 270 -6.13 -9.87 6.22
CA LEU A 270 -7.57 -9.81 6.10
C LEU A 270 -8.13 -11.21 5.83
N ASP A 271 -9.21 -11.57 6.51
CA ASP A 271 -9.86 -12.86 6.30
C ASP A 271 -10.78 -12.84 5.07
N VAL A 272 -10.52 -13.74 4.11
CA VAL A 272 -11.23 -13.87 2.84
C VAL A 272 -11.76 -15.30 2.68
N ARG A 273 -12.98 -15.43 2.17
CA ARG A 273 -13.56 -16.70 1.71
C ARG A 273 -13.55 -16.75 0.19
N VAL A 274 -12.97 -17.79 -0.37
CA VAL A 274 -13.05 -18.12 -1.80
C VAL A 274 -14.13 -19.18 -1.99
N ASP A 275 -15.04 -18.94 -2.93
CA ASP A 275 -16.05 -19.89 -3.39
C ASP A 275 -16.33 -19.71 -4.90
N ALA A 276 -17.33 -20.43 -5.41
CA ALA A 276 -17.73 -20.40 -6.81
C ALA A 276 -18.16 -19.02 -7.34
N ASP A 277 -18.58 -18.10 -6.45
CA ASP A 277 -18.96 -16.73 -6.80
C ASP A 277 -17.74 -15.76 -6.74
N GLY A 278 -16.63 -16.20 -6.15
CA GLY A 278 -15.34 -15.49 -6.11
C GLY A 278 -14.73 -15.43 -4.72
N ALA A 279 -13.85 -14.46 -4.50
CA ALA A 279 -13.32 -14.15 -3.16
C ALA A 279 -14.26 -13.17 -2.46
N THR A 280 -14.51 -13.25 -1.16
CA THR A 280 -15.32 -12.30 -0.36
C THR A 280 -14.66 -12.10 1.00
N LEU A 281 -14.69 -10.89 1.57
CA LEU A 281 -14.22 -10.73 2.95
C LEU A 281 -15.17 -11.44 3.92
N ILE A 282 -14.61 -12.12 4.92
CA ILE A 282 -15.38 -12.87 5.93
C ILE A 282 -15.96 -11.92 6.99
N ALA A 283 -15.18 -10.91 7.37
CA ALA A 283 -15.61 -9.79 8.20
C ALA A 283 -15.49 -8.51 7.36
N PRO A 284 -16.38 -7.52 7.53
CA PRO A 284 -16.09 -6.17 7.06
C PRO A 284 -14.66 -5.79 7.49
N LEU A 285 -14.03 -4.92 6.73
CA LEU A 285 -12.90 -4.18 7.28
C LEU A 285 -13.45 -3.37 8.45
N ASP A 286 -13.54 -3.99 9.62
CA ASP A 286 -13.62 -3.26 10.87
C ASP A 286 -12.37 -2.38 10.81
N THR A 287 -12.61 -1.10 10.56
CA THR A 287 -11.60 -0.10 10.28
C THR A 287 -10.73 0.00 11.53
N ALA A 288 -9.72 -0.87 11.63
CA ALA A 288 -9.18 -1.33 12.91
C ALA A 288 -10.25 -2.04 13.78
N GLY A 289 -9.95 -3.27 14.21
CA GLY A 289 -10.92 -4.15 14.87
C GLY A 289 -11.75 -3.50 15.97
N GLU A 290 -13.08 -3.52 15.79
CA GLU A 290 -13.98 -3.58 16.94
C GLU A 290 -13.72 -4.91 17.63
N ALA A 291 -12.88 -4.86 18.67
CA ALA A 291 -12.74 -5.93 19.62
C ALA A 291 -14.13 -6.39 20.06
N SER A 292 -14.35 -7.69 19.95
CA SER A 292 -15.40 -8.40 20.68
C SER A 292 -15.61 -7.79 22.07
N ASP A 293 -16.88 -7.61 22.41
CA ASP A 293 -17.48 -7.13 23.66
C ASP A 293 -17.12 -8.01 24.89
N THR A 294 -15.84 -8.30 25.07
CA THR A 294 -15.20 -8.68 26.31
C THR A 294 -14.51 -7.43 26.80
N ALA A 295 -15.14 -6.73 27.74
CA ALA A 295 -14.57 -5.63 28.53
C ALA A 295 -13.04 -5.62 28.48
N SER A 296 -12.51 -4.76 27.60
CA SER A 296 -11.08 -4.58 27.40
C SER A 296 -10.42 -4.37 28.75
N GLU A 297 -9.38 -5.16 29.03
CA GLU A 297 -8.26 -4.61 29.77
C GLU A 297 -7.95 -3.28 29.09
N VAL A 298 -8.13 -2.17 29.80
CA VAL A 298 -7.79 -0.82 29.32
C VAL A 298 -6.40 -0.95 28.72
N GLY A 299 -6.31 -0.80 27.38
CA GLY A 299 -5.05 -0.86 26.66
C GLY A 299 -4.08 0.08 27.37
N ASP A 300 -2.85 -0.37 27.55
CA ASP A 300 -1.81 0.35 28.27
C ASP A 300 -1.34 1.54 27.42
N CYS A 301 -2.19 2.57 27.29
CA CYS A 301 -1.83 3.74 26.50
C CYS A 301 -0.70 4.51 27.16
N SER A 302 0.01 5.33 26.39
CA SER A 302 1.16 6.08 26.91
C SER A 302 0.81 7.01 28.09
N ALA A 303 -0.46 7.43 28.22
CA ALA A 303 -0.96 8.20 29.36
C ALA A 303 -1.58 7.34 30.49
N ALA A 304 -1.65 6.01 30.36
CA ALA A 304 -2.19 5.14 31.37
C ALA A 304 -1.39 5.29 32.68
N GLY A 305 -2.08 5.67 33.76
CA GLY A 305 -1.46 5.90 35.07
C GLY A 305 -0.63 7.20 35.18
N LEU A 306 -0.70 8.08 34.18
CA LEU A 306 -0.09 9.40 34.24
C LEU A 306 -0.86 10.29 35.24
N ASP A 307 -0.25 10.58 36.38
CA ASP A 307 -0.79 11.51 37.38
C ASP A 307 -0.37 12.94 37.04
N VAL A 308 -1.22 13.64 36.30
CA VAL A 308 -1.01 15.04 35.89
C VAL A 308 -1.99 15.98 36.59
N PRO A 309 -1.54 17.19 36.98
CA PRO A 309 -2.42 18.18 37.58
C PRO A 309 -3.41 18.73 36.54
N GLU A 310 -4.42 19.47 37.01
CA GLU A 310 -5.27 20.26 36.11
C GLU A 310 -4.43 21.31 35.35
N PRO A 311 -4.78 21.62 34.08
CA PRO A 311 -4.01 22.55 33.27
C PRO A 311 -4.24 23.99 33.76
N ASP A 312 -3.17 24.78 33.86
CA ASP A 312 -3.25 26.19 34.27
C ASP A 312 -3.75 27.08 33.13
N VAL A 313 -5.08 27.09 32.95
CA VAL A 313 -5.76 27.80 31.85
C VAL A 313 -6.70 28.90 32.34
N ALA A 314 -6.62 29.28 33.62
CA ALA A 314 -7.59 30.19 34.23
C ALA A 314 -7.66 31.58 33.58
N GLU A 315 -6.58 32.02 32.93
CA GLU A 315 -6.50 33.32 32.24
C GLU A 315 -6.99 33.27 30.78
N LEU A 316 -7.31 32.09 30.25
CA LEU A 316 -7.76 31.92 28.86
C LEU A 316 -9.29 32.14 28.72
N PRO A 317 -9.82 32.34 27.49
CA PRO A 317 -11.26 32.35 27.27
C PRO A 317 -11.92 31.03 27.71
N GLU A 318 -13.11 31.10 28.32
CA GLU A 318 -13.84 29.94 28.84
C GLU A 318 -13.95 28.77 27.84
N PRO A 319 -14.28 28.99 26.54
CA PRO A 319 -14.31 27.89 25.56
C PRO A 319 -12.97 27.19 25.35
N VAL A 320 -11.85 27.93 25.44
CA VAL A 320 -10.50 27.37 25.33
C VAL A 320 -10.16 26.53 26.56
N GLN A 321 -10.57 26.99 27.74
CA GLN A 321 -10.38 26.25 28.99
C GLN A 321 -11.12 24.91 28.94
N ASP A 322 -12.37 24.92 28.49
CA ASP A 322 -13.20 23.72 28.42
C ASP A 322 -12.63 22.70 27.43
N THR A 323 -12.20 23.13 26.25
CA THR A 323 -11.54 22.25 25.28
C THR A 323 -10.23 21.69 25.84
N ALA A 324 -9.38 22.51 26.46
CA ALA A 324 -8.11 22.04 27.05
C ALA A 324 -8.33 20.99 28.14
N ARG A 325 -9.33 21.17 29.02
CA ARG A 325 -9.69 20.17 30.04
C ARG A 325 -10.25 18.89 29.42
N THR A 326 -11.10 19.02 28.40
CA THR A 326 -11.69 17.84 27.72
C THR A 326 -10.62 17.04 26.98
N LEU A 327 -9.68 17.71 26.30
CA LEU A 327 -8.53 17.05 25.66
C LEU A 327 -7.66 16.32 26.69
N LEU A 328 -7.38 16.95 27.84
CA LEU A 328 -6.61 16.31 28.90
C LEU A 328 -7.33 15.09 29.49
N GLU A 329 -8.63 15.21 29.77
CA GLU A 329 -9.45 14.11 30.29
C GLU A 329 -9.42 12.92 29.31
N ALA A 330 -9.74 13.17 28.04
CA ALA A 330 -9.73 12.14 27.00
C ALA A 330 -8.33 11.53 26.80
N ALA A 331 -7.27 12.34 26.85
CA ALA A 331 -5.90 11.85 26.73
C ALA A 331 -5.52 10.92 27.89
N THR A 332 -5.81 11.34 29.14
CA THR A 332 -5.46 10.58 30.35
C THR A 332 -6.35 9.36 30.58
N SER A 333 -7.55 9.34 30.01
CA SER A 333 -8.42 8.15 30.00
C SER A 333 -8.21 7.24 28.80
N CYS A 334 -7.24 7.53 27.92
CA CYS A 334 -7.01 6.80 26.67
C CYS A 334 -8.28 6.71 25.79
N ASP A 335 -9.08 7.77 25.75
CA ASP A 335 -10.35 7.82 25.02
C ASP A 335 -10.13 8.42 23.61
N ASP A 336 -9.65 7.55 22.70
CA ASP A 336 -9.39 7.85 21.30
C ASP A 336 -10.65 8.31 20.55
N GLN A 337 -11.80 7.73 20.88
CA GLN A 337 -13.11 8.09 20.33
C GLN A 337 -13.50 9.52 20.73
N ALA A 338 -13.30 9.92 21.99
CA ALA A 338 -13.55 11.29 22.43
C ALA A 338 -12.63 12.30 21.75
N LEU A 339 -11.33 11.99 21.63
CA LEU A 339 -10.38 12.83 20.88
C LEU A 339 -10.80 12.96 19.40
N THR A 340 -11.12 11.86 18.74
CA THR A 340 -11.59 11.86 17.34
C THR A 340 -12.86 12.69 17.18
N THR A 341 -13.84 12.50 18.06
CA THR A 341 -15.11 13.25 18.04
C THR A 341 -14.89 14.75 18.23
N LEU A 342 -13.99 15.14 19.15
CA LEU A 342 -13.66 16.56 19.38
C LEU A 342 -13.03 17.21 18.15
N ALA A 343 -12.11 16.51 17.49
CA ALA A 343 -11.47 17.00 16.27
C ALA A 343 -12.48 17.16 15.12
N GLU A 344 -13.32 16.15 14.89
CA GLU A 344 -14.34 16.18 13.84
C GLU A 344 -15.41 17.25 14.09
N ALA A 345 -15.85 17.44 15.35
CA ALA A 345 -16.80 18.48 15.72
C ALA A 345 -16.25 19.90 15.47
N ALA A 346 -14.93 20.08 15.53
CA ALA A 346 -14.25 21.32 15.16
C ALA A 346 -14.12 21.52 13.64
N GLY A 347 -14.67 20.60 12.82
CA GLY A 347 -14.58 20.62 11.36
C GLY A 347 -13.20 20.22 10.84
N ARG A 348 -12.41 19.49 11.64
CA ARG A 348 -11.07 19.05 11.26
C ARG A 348 -11.12 17.66 10.69
N HIS A 349 -10.66 17.54 9.45
CA HIS A 349 -10.38 16.25 8.82
C HIS A 349 -8.92 15.84 9.01
N ASP A 350 -8.05 16.76 9.44
CA ASP A 350 -6.62 16.54 9.62
C ASP A 350 -6.13 17.23 10.90
N LEU A 351 -5.48 16.45 11.78
CA LEU A 351 -4.82 16.97 12.98
C LEU A 351 -3.33 17.21 12.78
N ASN A 352 -2.68 16.43 11.90
CA ASN A 352 -1.27 16.55 11.58
C ASN A 352 -1.02 17.19 10.19
N TRP A 353 0.14 17.83 10.00
CA TRP A 353 0.64 18.25 8.70
C TRP A 353 0.95 16.99 7.86
N GLY A 354 0.14 16.75 6.83
CA GLY A 354 0.21 15.51 6.03
C GLY A 354 -1.16 14.91 5.72
N GLY A 355 -2.22 15.44 6.33
CA GLY A 355 -3.59 14.99 6.06
C GLY A 355 -3.95 13.70 6.79
N GLN A 356 -3.37 13.48 7.97
CA GLN A 356 -3.70 12.31 8.79
C GLN A 356 -5.02 12.58 9.53
N PRO A 357 -6.05 11.75 9.29
CA PRO A 357 -7.31 11.84 10.00
C PRO A 357 -7.15 11.72 11.52
N PRO A 358 -7.97 12.40 12.33
CA PRO A 358 -7.92 12.29 13.78
C PRO A 358 -7.94 10.84 14.28
N ARG A 359 -8.80 10.01 13.69
CA ARG A 359 -8.87 8.58 13.99
C ARG A 359 -7.52 7.89 13.78
N ASP A 360 -6.80 8.21 12.70
CA ASP A 360 -5.52 7.57 12.40
C ASP A 360 -4.41 8.08 13.33
N THR A 361 -4.53 9.30 13.88
CA THR A 361 -3.59 9.85 14.88
C THR A 361 -3.70 9.12 16.22
N PHE A 362 -4.90 8.72 16.63
CA PHE A 362 -5.16 8.17 17.97
C PHE A 362 -5.44 6.66 18.00
N ALA A 363 -5.91 6.07 16.91
CA ALA A 363 -6.31 4.65 16.86
C ALA A 363 -5.19 3.67 16.50
N LEU A 364 -3.94 4.12 16.34
CA LEU A 364 -2.84 3.23 16.00
C LEU A 364 -2.24 2.58 17.26
N PRO A 365 -2.07 1.24 17.29
CA PRO A 365 -1.23 0.55 18.29
C PRO A 365 0.21 1.09 18.37
N ASP A 366 0.62 1.88 17.38
CA ASP A 366 1.93 2.51 17.24
C ASP A 366 1.99 3.92 17.86
N ALA A 367 0.84 4.60 18.06
CA ALA A 367 0.77 5.90 18.77
C ALA A 367 1.20 5.76 20.26
N GLU A 368 1.20 4.52 20.76
CA GLU A 368 1.65 4.14 22.10
C GLU A 368 3.06 3.53 22.11
N GLN A 369 3.59 3.06 20.97
CA GLN A 369 4.86 2.34 20.92
C GLN A 369 6.07 3.23 20.63
N ASP A 370 5.91 4.29 19.83
CA ASP A 370 7.06 5.09 19.37
C ASP A 370 7.04 6.55 19.88
N ASP A 371 5.87 7.19 20.01
CA ASP A 371 5.79 8.65 20.24
C ASP A 371 5.00 9.09 21.47
N ASP A 372 4.61 8.18 22.38
CA ASP A 372 3.96 8.53 23.65
C ASP A 372 2.78 9.53 23.48
N VAL A 373 1.99 9.42 22.40
CA VAL A 373 1.15 10.52 21.88
C VAL A 373 0.16 11.07 22.89
N TYR A 374 -0.52 10.19 23.64
CA TYR A 374 -1.43 10.58 24.72
C TYR A 374 -0.70 11.29 25.86
N ALA A 375 0.46 10.77 26.26
CA ALA A 375 1.27 11.37 27.31
C ALA A 375 1.82 12.74 26.88
N ILE A 376 2.25 12.89 25.63
CA ILE A 376 2.73 14.16 25.09
C ILE A 376 1.59 15.19 25.08
N LEU A 377 0.40 14.84 24.59
CA LEU A 377 -0.76 15.73 24.62
C LEU A 377 -1.07 16.21 26.04
N ALA A 378 -1.11 15.27 27.00
CA ALA A 378 -1.37 15.58 28.40
C ALA A 378 -0.28 16.48 29.00
N ARG A 379 1.01 16.13 28.81
CA ARG A 379 2.16 16.88 29.33
C ARG A 379 2.27 18.27 28.73
N LEU A 380 1.95 18.45 27.45
CA LEU A 380 1.92 19.78 26.83
C LEU A 380 0.89 20.69 27.50
N LEU A 381 -0.34 20.20 27.71
CA LEU A 381 -1.43 20.99 28.28
C LEU A 381 -1.19 21.40 29.74
N VAL A 382 -0.50 20.58 30.52
CA VAL A 382 -0.28 20.80 31.97
C VAL A 382 1.11 21.35 32.30
N GLY A 383 2.11 21.03 31.48
CA GLY A 383 3.52 21.30 31.73
C GLY A 383 4.06 22.50 30.96
N THR A 384 3.25 23.13 30.10
CA THR A 384 3.71 24.26 29.29
C THR A 384 2.71 25.41 29.29
N THR A 385 3.23 26.62 29.13
CA THR A 385 2.39 27.83 29.04
C THR A 385 1.91 28.04 27.61
N PRO A 386 0.63 28.41 27.37
CA PRO A 386 0.18 28.76 26.03
C PRO A 386 0.70 30.11 25.54
N CYS A 387 0.66 30.28 24.21
CA CYS A 387 0.88 31.54 23.55
C CYS A 387 -0.33 31.94 22.69
N VAL A 388 -0.59 33.25 22.58
CA VAL A 388 -1.66 33.76 21.71
C VAL A 388 -1.09 33.98 20.31
N ILE A 389 -1.76 33.39 19.33
CA ILE A 389 -1.48 33.55 17.91
C ILE A 389 -2.64 34.37 17.33
N GLU A 390 -2.30 35.49 16.70
CA GLU A 390 -3.27 36.32 15.99
C GLU A 390 -3.05 36.17 14.48
N SER A 391 -4.10 35.78 13.76
CA SER A 391 -4.10 35.71 12.29
C SER A 391 -5.14 36.66 11.71
N GLN A 392 -4.82 37.28 10.58
CA GLN A 392 -5.76 38.13 9.86
C GLN A 392 -6.60 37.25 8.91
N GLY A 393 -7.84 36.97 9.30
CA GLY A 393 -8.85 36.33 8.46
C GLY A 393 -9.71 37.36 7.70
N ASP A 394 -10.59 36.86 6.83
CA ASP A 394 -11.53 37.68 6.06
C ASP A 394 -12.55 38.41 6.97
N ASP A 395 -12.89 37.80 8.10
CA ASP A 395 -13.85 38.32 9.08
C ASP A 395 -13.21 39.12 10.23
N GLY A 396 -11.89 39.33 10.19
CA GLY A 396 -11.16 40.12 11.19
C GLY A 396 -9.92 39.43 11.75
N VAL A 397 -9.53 39.82 12.97
CA VAL A 397 -8.44 39.16 13.69
C VAL A 397 -9.00 37.90 14.34
N GLU A 398 -8.49 36.75 13.94
CA GLU A 398 -8.77 35.46 14.55
C GLU A 398 -7.68 35.16 15.58
N ARG A 399 -8.09 34.66 16.74
CA ARG A 399 -7.17 34.28 17.82
C ARG A 399 -7.17 32.77 18.02
N ALA A 400 -5.98 32.24 18.23
CA ALA A 400 -5.75 30.88 18.67
C ALA A 400 -4.73 30.85 19.81
N TYR A 401 -4.77 29.78 20.59
CA TYR A 401 -3.92 29.54 21.75
C TYR A 401 -3.11 28.29 21.48
N SER A 402 -1.79 28.38 21.57
CA SER A 402 -0.90 27.27 21.24
C SER A 402 0.03 26.90 22.38
N TRP A 403 0.15 25.61 22.61
CA TRP A 403 1.10 24.98 23.53
C TRP A 403 2.16 24.22 22.71
N PRO A 404 3.45 24.26 23.10
CA PRO A 404 4.04 25.15 24.11
C PRO A 404 4.21 26.59 23.57
N ARG A 405 4.54 27.53 24.45
CA ARG A 405 4.73 28.95 24.10
C ARG A 405 5.76 29.20 23.00
N VAL A 406 6.73 28.29 22.85
CA VAL A 406 7.80 28.37 21.84
C VAL A 406 7.35 28.20 20.39
N ASN A 407 6.05 28.04 20.11
CA ASN A 407 5.51 27.87 18.77
C ASN A 407 5.89 29.01 17.78
N PRO A 408 6.37 28.71 16.56
CA PRO A 408 6.49 29.68 15.47
C PRO A 408 5.13 30.33 15.15
N GLY A 409 5.04 31.65 15.25
CA GLY A 409 3.88 32.38 14.70
C GLY A 409 3.33 33.55 15.51
N GLY A 410 3.84 33.84 16.72
CA GLY A 410 3.32 35.01 17.43
C GLY A 410 3.97 35.42 18.74
N CYS A 411 4.72 34.54 19.41
CA CYS A 411 5.31 34.86 20.70
C CYS A 411 6.83 34.82 20.69
N GLU A 412 7.43 35.80 21.37
CA GLU A 412 8.86 35.77 21.67
C GLU A 412 9.11 34.68 22.73
N ALA A 413 9.76 33.60 22.30
CA ALA A 413 10.19 32.51 23.14
C ALA A 413 11.40 32.91 23.99
N THR A 414 11.28 32.76 25.30
CA THR A 414 12.39 32.87 26.26
C THR A 414 13.09 31.53 26.42
N THR A 415 14.26 31.51 27.07
CA THR A 415 14.94 30.24 27.39
C THR A 415 14.12 29.36 28.34
N GLU A 416 13.29 29.96 29.20
CA GLU A 416 12.39 29.24 30.10
C GLU A 416 11.31 28.51 29.30
N ASP A 417 10.70 29.17 28.31
CA ASP A 417 9.68 28.54 27.46
C ASP A 417 10.20 27.30 26.70
N TRP A 418 11.47 27.32 26.28
CA TRP A 418 12.12 26.15 25.67
C TRP A 418 12.34 25.03 26.68
N GLN A 419 12.66 25.37 27.93
CA GLN A 419 12.82 24.39 28.98
C GLN A 419 11.49 23.74 29.33
N ASP A 420 10.38 24.49 29.34
CA ASP A 420 9.03 23.93 29.54
C ASP A 420 8.72 22.83 28.51
N ALA A 421 9.02 23.06 27.23
CA ALA A 421 8.82 22.07 26.18
C ALA A 421 9.68 20.80 26.37
N VAL A 422 10.92 20.97 26.84
CA VAL A 422 11.82 19.86 27.17
C VAL A 422 11.33 19.09 28.41
N ASP A 423 10.91 19.79 29.45
CA ASP A 423 10.44 19.21 30.70
C ASP A 423 9.10 18.47 30.52
N ALA A 424 8.25 18.95 29.60
CA ALA A 424 7.05 18.26 29.15
C ALA A 424 7.35 17.03 28.28
N GLY A 425 8.61 16.82 27.86
CA GLY A 425 9.00 15.72 26.99
C GLY A 425 8.51 15.87 25.54
N ALA A 426 8.14 17.09 25.13
CA ALA A 426 7.70 17.35 23.76
C ALA A 426 8.88 17.42 22.77
N ILE A 427 10.07 17.74 23.27
CA ILE A 427 11.36 17.68 22.57
C ILE A 427 12.49 17.35 23.55
N THR A 428 13.64 16.93 23.05
CA THR A 428 14.86 16.77 23.86
C THR A 428 15.63 18.08 24.03
N ALA A 429 16.48 18.16 25.06
CA ALA A 429 17.36 19.33 25.27
C ALA A 429 18.30 19.60 24.08
N ARG A 430 18.75 18.54 23.39
CA ARG A 430 19.59 18.64 22.19
C ARG A 430 18.80 19.26 21.03
N GLU A 431 17.58 18.79 20.79
CA GLU A 431 16.69 19.36 19.78
C GLU A 431 16.36 20.83 20.06
N ALA A 432 16.12 21.18 21.33
CA ALA A 432 15.91 22.57 21.72
C ALA A 432 17.11 23.46 21.38
N GLU A 433 18.35 23.00 21.61
CA GLU A 433 19.57 23.72 21.25
C GLU A 433 19.72 23.85 19.72
N GLU A 434 19.51 22.75 18.98
CA GLU A 434 19.57 22.73 17.51
C GLU A 434 18.55 23.69 16.87
N MET A 435 17.29 23.67 17.30
CA MET A 435 16.25 24.56 16.80
C MET A 435 16.55 26.04 17.11
N ARG A 436 17.10 26.33 18.30
CA ARG A 436 17.51 27.69 18.68
C ARG A 436 18.67 28.20 17.82
N ASP A 437 19.65 27.35 17.54
CA ASP A 437 20.82 27.68 16.73
C ASP A 437 20.50 27.84 15.24
N ALA A 438 19.50 27.10 14.73
CA ALA A 438 19.03 27.19 13.34
C ALA A 438 18.46 28.58 13.00
N GLY A 439 18.02 29.36 13.99
CA GLY A 439 17.84 30.81 13.91
C GLY A 439 16.79 31.34 12.92
N ARG A 440 16.06 30.49 12.18
CA ARG A 440 15.05 30.94 11.18
C ARG A 440 13.80 30.08 11.00
N SER A 441 13.70 28.91 11.62
CA SER A 441 12.43 28.18 11.72
C SER A 441 12.20 27.86 13.18
N GLY A 442 11.14 28.44 13.75
CA GLY A 442 10.82 28.26 15.17
C GLY A 442 10.50 26.80 15.51
N TYR A 443 10.31 26.53 16.80
CA TYR A 443 9.96 25.23 17.38
C TYR A 443 9.23 24.27 16.44
N GLU A 444 9.78 23.08 16.26
CA GLU A 444 9.31 22.08 15.29
C GLU A 444 8.72 20.83 15.96
N GLY A 445 8.70 20.76 17.29
CA GLY A 445 8.13 19.62 18.01
C GLY A 445 6.60 19.65 18.12
N TRP A 446 6.11 18.81 19.02
CA TRP A 446 4.68 18.64 19.28
C TRP A 446 3.99 19.92 19.72
N ARG A 447 2.84 20.23 19.10
CA ARG A 447 2.02 21.42 19.40
C ARG A 447 0.55 21.09 19.47
N VAL A 448 -0.13 21.73 20.41
CA VAL A 448 -1.60 21.80 20.45
C VAL A 448 -2.02 23.23 20.12
N VAL A 449 -3.07 23.40 19.31
CA VAL A 449 -3.64 24.72 18.98
C VAL A 449 -5.16 24.69 19.14
N ILE A 450 -5.71 25.62 19.92
CA ILE A 450 -7.15 25.76 20.19
C ILE A 450 -7.60 27.18 19.80
N ARG A 451 -8.67 27.31 19.01
CA ARG A 451 -9.25 28.62 18.62
C ARG A 451 -9.92 29.31 19.81
N GLU A 452 -10.05 30.63 19.76
CA GLU A 452 -10.73 31.42 20.81
C GLU A 452 -12.19 30.98 21.08
N ASP A 453 -12.86 30.39 20.09
CA ASP A 453 -14.20 29.80 20.23
C ASP A 453 -14.22 28.39 20.84
N GLY A 454 -13.06 27.84 21.22
CA GLY A 454 -12.89 26.50 21.75
C GLY A 454 -12.67 25.42 20.68
N GLY A 455 -12.72 25.74 19.39
CA GLY A 455 -12.48 24.74 18.34
C GLY A 455 -11.04 24.22 18.35
N TRP A 456 -10.85 22.92 18.52
CA TRP A 456 -9.53 22.29 18.40
C TRP A 456 -9.02 22.41 16.97
N MET A 457 -7.89 23.09 16.79
CA MET A 457 -7.33 23.37 15.49
C MET A 457 -6.28 22.35 15.10
N GLN A 458 -5.28 22.06 15.94
CA GLN A 458 -4.13 21.25 15.55
C GLN A 458 -3.61 20.42 16.73
N PHE A 459 -3.11 19.23 16.40
CA PHE A 459 -2.18 18.48 17.24
C PHE A 459 -1.14 17.82 16.33
N VAL A 460 0.00 18.49 16.18
CA VAL A 460 0.98 18.24 15.12
C VAL A 460 2.35 17.97 15.73
N ASP A 461 3.13 17.12 15.07
CA ASP A 461 4.58 17.03 15.22
C ASP A 461 5.24 17.48 13.91
N GLY A 462 6.40 18.12 13.99
CA GLY A 462 7.22 18.41 12.81
C GLY A 462 7.01 19.74 12.09
N TYR A 463 7.95 19.99 11.18
CA TYR A 463 8.26 21.25 10.50
C TYR A 463 7.12 21.85 9.65
N LEU A 464 6.81 23.13 9.87
CA LEU A 464 6.18 23.98 8.86
C LEU A 464 7.22 24.21 7.76
N GLY A 465 7.19 23.39 6.70
CA GLY A 465 7.86 23.72 5.44
C GLY A 465 7.61 25.19 5.08
N PRO A 466 8.60 25.92 4.52
CA PRO A 466 8.39 27.31 4.12
C PRO A 466 7.13 27.36 3.24
N PRO A 467 6.24 28.38 3.43
CA PRO A 467 5.05 28.51 2.61
C PRO A 467 5.48 28.43 1.15
N ARG A 468 4.85 27.52 0.38
CA ARG A 468 5.12 27.35 -1.05
C ARG A 468 5.03 28.73 -1.70
N GLY A 469 6.19 29.32 -2.01
CA GLY A 469 6.26 30.58 -2.72
C GLY A 469 5.72 30.35 -4.12
N GLU A 470 4.68 31.11 -4.48
CA GLU A 470 4.16 31.25 -5.84
C GLU A 470 5.22 31.70 -6.85
#